data_AF-A0AAV5GMY0-F1
#
_entry.id   AF-A0AAV5GMY0-F1
#
_cell.length_a   1.000
_cell.length_b   1.000
_cell.length_c   1.000
_cell.angle_alpha   90.00
_cell.angle_beta   90.00
_cell.angle_gamma   90.00
#
_symmetry.space_group_name_H-M   'P 1'
#
loop_
_entity.id
_entity.type
_entity.pdbx_description
1 polymer ?
#
loop_
_entity_poly.entity_id
_entity_poly.type
_entity_poly.pdbx_seq_one_letter_code
_entity_poly.pdbx_strand_id
1 'polypeptide(L)'
;MVNNDGSLPPLEHLSKVAEQQAVATRKQQILQSALETAIETPADAQPSPQPDSSPPVDSKSNPGFFAKLGGRRKSQGLNKKGQYEPFEVLRAIERRDLMTLNDIKLQSFDLLVSGTPLPLVYALRQGKSHHEVQIFLVGAMSRKVNDLPDDDLADLQPSTLATLRALRANLKIAITASLSSHENDTSLLSSFLQVIVMLEGTKFLHSSTQTLSLALRTPLASKPVETARGLMLKWVSRELKERQVASVDEYLANGTGDLILLGLWSVVQDQLPAAEPVPLYFFARDDRIQKAVEERLSHLRRTSPSSLTRLSKLYSDSEV
;
A
#
# COMPACT_ATOMS: atom_id res chain seq x y z
N MET A 1 34.41 9.40 -56.25
CA MET A 1 34.67 8.03 -55.74
C MET A 1 34.50 8.09 -54.23
N VAL A 2 33.59 7.27 -53.71
CA VAL A 2 33.10 7.28 -52.33
C VAL A 2 34.06 6.44 -51.48
N ASN A 3 34.65 7.04 -50.43
CA ASN A 3 35.40 6.31 -49.42
C ASN A 3 34.42 5.78 -48.35
N ASN A 4 34.46 4.47 -48.13
CA ASN A 4 33.61 3.74 -47.20
C ASN A 4 34.49 3.24 -46.04
N ASP A 5 34.58 4.02 -44.95
CA ASP A 5 35.26 3.61 -43.72
C ASP A 5 34.27 2.91 -42.77
N GLY A 6 34.15 1.59 -42.95
CA GLY A 6 33.44 0.71 -42.03
C GLY A 6 34.34 0.30 -40.86
N SER A 7 34.58 1.19 -39.90
CA SER A 7 35.22 0.83 -38.63
C SER A 7 34.21 0.12 -37.73
N LEU A 8 34.43 -1.17 -37.47
CA LEU A 8 33.61 -1.95 -36.54
C LEU A 8 33.84 -1.44 -35.10
N PRO A 9 32.78 -1.30 -34.29
CA PRO A 9 32.90 -0.80 -32.92
C PRO A 9 33.76 -1.73 -32.05
N PRO A 10 34.53 -1.18 -31.08
CA PRO A 10 35.38 -1.97 -30.20
C PRO A 10 34.59 -3.06 -29.45
N LEU A 11 35.19 -4.26 -29.33
CA LEU A 11 34.57 -5.44 -28.70
C LEU A 11 34.08 -5.19 -27.26
N GLU A 12 34.74 -4.29 -26.51
CA GLU A 12 34.32 -3.89 -25.17
C GLU A 12 33.00 -3.12 -25.15
N HIS A 13 32.70 -2.37 -26.22
CA HIS A 13 31.43 -1.67 -26.33
C HIS A 13 30.30 -2.66 -26.63
N LEU A 14 30.58 -3.69 -27.44
CA LEU A 14 29.63 -4.76 -27.73
C LEU A 14 29.34 -5.64 -26.51
N SER A 15 30.34 -5.95 -25.69
CA SER A 15 30.13 -6.71 -24.45
C SER A 15 29.31 -5.93 -23.44
N LYS A 16 29.59 -4.63 -23.25
CA LYS A 16 28.83 -3.76 -22.34
C LYS A 16 27.37 -3.58 -22.78
N VAL A 17 27.12 -3.46 -24.08
CA VAL A 17 25.76 -3.41 -24.64
C VAL A 17 25.05 -4.76 -24.46
N ALA A 18 25.74 -5.87 -24.69
CA ALA A 18 25.19 -7.21 -24.50
C ALA A 18 24.83 -7.49 -23.03
N GLU A 19 25.67 -7.06 -22.07
CA GLU A 19 25.38 -7.16 -20.63
C GLU A 19 24.17 -6.31 -20.24
N GLN A 20 24.08 -5.06 -20.74
CA GLN A 20 22.93 -4.20 -20.50
C GLN A 20 21.63 -4.78 -21.08
N GLN A 21 21.70 -5.38 -22.27
CA GLN A 21 20.57 -6.07 -22.89
C GLN A 21 20.20 -7.34 -22.11
N ALA A 22 21.17 -8.15 -21.68
CA ALA A 22 20.91 -9.35 -20.88
C ALA A 22 20.23 -9.03 -19.54
N VAL A 23 20.65 -7.95 -18.88
CA VAL A 23 20.03 -7.44 -17.66
C VAL A 23 18.61 -6.94 -17.93
N ALA A 24 18.38 -6.21 -19.03
CA ALA A 24 17.06 -5.73 -19.41
C ALA A 24 16.10 -6.89 -19.74
N THR A 25 16.57 -7.91 -20.47
CA THR A 25 15.79 -9.11 -20.81
C THR A 25 15.46 -9.92 -19.56
N ARG A 26 16.41 -10.09 -18.63
CA ARG A 26 16.16 -10.75 -17.35
C ARG A 26 15.12 -10.00 -16.50
N LYS A 27 15.15 -8.66 -16.51
CA LYS A 27 14.12 -7.82 -15.87
C LYS A 27 12.75 -7.99 -16.52
N GLN A 28 12.68 -8.11 -17.85
CA GLN A 28 11.44 -8.37 -18.56
C GLN A 28 10.87 -9.75 -18.22
N GLN A 29 11.71 -10.79 -18.17
CA GLN A 29 11.29 -12.16 -17.80
C GLN A 29 10.79 -12.25 -16.34
N ILE A 30 11.47 -11.58 -15.41
CA ILE A 30 11.02 -11.53 -13.99
C ILE A 30 9.68 -10.81 -13.87
N LEU A 31 9.47 -9.75 -14.65
CA LEU A 31 8.21 -9.01 -14.62
C LEU A 31 7.07 -9.77 -15.32
N GLN A 32 7.35 -10.46 -16.44
CA GLN A 32 6.38 -11.33 -17.10
C GLN A 32 5.97 -12.48 -16.18
N SER A 33 6.92 -13.18 -15.57
CA SER A 33 6.62 -14.24 -14.60
C SER A 33 5.89 -13.71 -13.35
N ALA A 34 6.20 -12.51 -12.88
CA ALA A 34 5.47 -11.88 -11.78
C ALA A 34 4.04 -11.45 -12.18
N LEU A 35 3.83 -10.96 -13.41
CA LEU A 35 2.51 -10.67 -13.96
C LEU A 35 1.68 -11.95 -14.10
N GLU A 36 2.26 -13.02 -14.64
CA GLU A 36 1.61 -14.33 -14.80
C GLU A 36 1.21 -14.90 -13.43
N THR A 37 2.12 -14.87 -12.45
CA THR A 37 1.82 -15.35 -11.09
C THR A 37 0.74 -14.50 -10.39
N ALA A 38 0.67 -13.20 -10.69
CA ALA A 38 -0.36 -12.31 -10.13
C ALA A 38 -1.75 -12.54 -10.74
N ILE A 39 -1.83 -13.08 -11.96
CA ILE A 39 -3.08 -13.40 -12.67
C ILE A 39 -3.63 -14.77 -12.22
N GLU A 40 -2.78 -15.71 -11.80
CA GLU A 40 -3.17 -17.10 -11.50
C GLU A 40 -3.64 -17.37 -10.05
N THR A 41 -3.93 -16.36 -9.22
CA THR A 41 -4.55 -16.64 -7.91
C THR A 41 -6.05 -16.90 -8.11
N PRO A 42 -6.56 -18.13 -7.92
CA PRO A 42 -7.94 -18.44 -8.24
C PRO A 42 -8.86 -17.91 -7.13
N ALA A 43 -9.71 -16.95 -7.49
CA ALA A 43 -10.92 -16.63 -6.75
C ALA A 43 -12.08 -16.77 -7.74
N ASP A 44 -12.75 -17.92 -7.65
CA ASP A 44 -14.04 -18.32 -8.22
C ASP A 44 -14.53 -17.61 -9.48
N ALA A 45 -14.58 -18.39 -10.56
CA ALA A 45 -15.20 -18.04 -11.81
C ALA A 45 -16.73 -17.91 -11.66
N GLN A 46 -17.26 -16.71 -11.93
CA GLN A 46 -18.59 -16.56 -12.51
C GLN A 46 -18.61 -15.47 -13.61
N PRO A 47 -19.42 -15.67 -14.66
CA PRO A 47 -19.40 -14.83 -15.87
C PRO A 47 -20.10 -13.48 -15.66
N SER A 48 -19.54 -12.45 -16.30
CA SER A 48 -19.97 -11.06 -16.24
C SER A 48 -21.37 -10.81 -16.84
N PRO A 49 -22.25 -10.04 -16.18
CA PRO A 49 -23.37 -9.36 -16.85
C PRO A 49 -22.92 -8.02 -17.48
N GLN A 50 -23.56 -7.67 -18.59
CA GLN A 50 -23.33 -6.51 -19.44
C GLN A 50 -23.74 -5.16 -18.79
N PRO A 51 -23.28 -4.00 -19.32
CA PRO A 51 -23.39 -2.71 -18.65
C PRO A 51 -24.71 -2.00 -18.93
N ASP A 52 -25.49 -1.72 -17.89
CA ASP A 52 -26.60 -0.77 -17.97
C ASP A 52 -26.16 0.64 -17.58
N SER A 53 -26.64 1.59 -18.38
CA SER A 53 -26.34 3.01 -18.37
C SER A 53 -27.29 3.76 -17.44
N SER A 54 -26.75 4.60 -16.55
CA SER A 54 -27.49 5.64 -15.83
C SER A 54 -26.58 6.78 -15.33
N PRO A 55 -27.10 8.03 -15.21
CA PRO A 55 -26.33 9.27 -15.19
C PRO A 55 -25.83 9.68 -13.78
N PRO A 56 -24.87 10.64 -13.66
CA PRO A 56 -24.28 10.97 -12.38
C PRO A 56 -25.16 11.94 -11.57
N VAL A 57 -25.24 11.69 -10.26
CA VAL A 57 -25.84 12.58 -9.25
C VAL A 57 -24.73 13.39 -8.59
N ASP A 58 -24.86 14.72 -8.67
CA ASP A 58 -23.96 15.70 -8.09
C ASP A 58 -23.84 15.58 -6.56
N SER A 59 -22.62 15.34 -6.08
CA SER A 59 -22.28 15.39 -4.65
C SER A 59 -21.25 16.49 -4.43
N LYS A 60 -21.70 17.61 -3.85
CA LYS A 60 -20.87 18.75 -3.44
C LYS A 60 -19.97 18.35 -2.29
N SER A 61 -18.65 18.48 -2.47
CA SER A 61 -17.68 18.45 -1.36
C SER A 61 -16.91 19.78 -1.29
N ASN A 62 -16.75 20.28 -0.07
CA ASN A 62 -16.09 21.53 0.27
C ASN A 62 -14.58 21.49 -0.01
N PRO A 63 -13.96 22.57 -0.51
CA PRO A 63 -12.52 22.61 -0.75
C PRO A 63 -11.77 23.08 0.50
N GLY A 64 -10.81 22.28 0.95
CA GLY A 64 -9.84 22.65 1.99
C GLY A 64 -8.40 22.57 1.48
N PHE A 65 -7.70 23.70 1.58
CA PHE A 65 -6.23 23.89 1.62
C PHE A 65 -5.38 24.20 0.37
N PHE A 66 -5.86 24.15 -0.88
CA PHE A 66 -5.06 24.59 -2.06
C PHE A 66 -5.70 25.68 -2.94
N ALA A 67 -6.67 26.42 -2.41
CA ALA A 67 -7.31 27.54 -3.10
C ALA A 67 -6.43 28.82 -3.03
N LYS A 68 -5.24 28.81 -3.64
CA LYS A 68 -4.49 30.03 -4.00
C LYS A 68 -3.31 29.74 -4.93
N LEU A 69 -3.59 29.24 -6.13
CA LEU A 69 -2.69 29.43 -7.28
C LEU A 69 -3.51 29.43 -8.58
N GLY A 70 -4.35 30.45 -8.73
CA GLY A 70 -5.17 30.69 -9.91
C GLY A 70 -4.33 31.23 -11.07
N GLY A 71 -3.73 30.33 -11.84
CA GLY A 71 -3.20 30.59 -13.18
C GLY A 71 -3.77 29.56 -14.14
N ARG A 72 -4.88 29.90 -14.81
CA ARG A 72 -5.61 29.03 -15.74
C ARG A 72 -4.77 28.81 -17.00
N ARG A 73 -3.79 27.90 -16.95
CA ARG A 73 -3.12 27.36 -18.14
C ARG A 73 -4.06 26.35 -18.79
N LYS A 74 -4.29 26.49 -20.10
CA LYS A 74 -4.94 25.46 -20.93
C LYS A 74 -4.25 24.13 -20.63
N SER A 75 -5.03 23.16 -20.18
CA SER A 75 -4.64 21.77 -19.99
C SER A 75 -3.98 21.23 -21.26
N GLN A 76 -2.65 21.26 -21.30
CA GLN A 76 -1.87 20.56 -22.31
C GLN A 76 -1.95 19.07 -21.97
N GLY A 77 -2.60 18.29 -22.84
CA GLY A 77 -2.68 16.83 -22.68
C GLY A 77 -4.09 16.32 -22.36
N LEU A 78 -5.12 16.91 -22.93
CA LEU A 78 -6.44 16.26 -22.99
C LEU A 78 -6.70 15.90 -24.46
N ASN A 79 -7.21 14.70 -24.70
CA ASN A 79 -7.66 14.29 -26.02
C ASN A 79 -8.83 15.17 -26.50
N LYS A 80 -9.30 14.98 -27.74
CA LYS A 80 -10.44 15.73 -28.31
C LYS A 80 -11.73 15.60 -27.49
N LYS A 81 -11.81 14.63 -26.56
CA LYS A 81 -12.94 14.37 -25.65
C LYS A 81 -12.71 14.91 -24.25
N GLY A 82 -11.61 15.62 -23.99
CA GLY A 82 -11.32 16.15 -22.65
C GLY A 82 -10.88 15.07 -21.64
N GLN A 83 -10.27 13.98 -22.10
CA GLN A 83 -9.81 12.87 -21.25
C GLN A 83 -8.30 12.66 -21.41
N TYR A 84 -7.68 12.16 -20.34
CA TYR A 84 -6.28 11.74 -20.36
C TYR A 84 -6.12 10.35 -20.98
N GLU A 85 -4.99 10.12 -21.62
CA GLU A 85 -4.60 8.85 -22.24
C GLU A 85 -3.39 8.23 -21.52
N PRO A 86 -3.18 6.90 -21.60
CA PRO A 86 -2.07 6.23 -20.91
C PRO A 86 -0.67 6.80 -21.22
N PHE A 87 -0.43 7.23 -22.47
CA PHE A 87 0.86 7.80 -22.86
C PHE A 87 1.14 9.16 -22.17
N GLU A 88 0.10 9.88 -21.77
CA GLU A 88 0.23 11.17 -21.08
C GLU A 88 0.69 10.99 -19.64
N VAL A 89 0.28 9.88 -19.00
CA VAL A 89 0.81 9.46 -17.69
C VAL A 89 2.32 9.23 -17.78
N LEU A 90 2.77 8.42 -18.76
CA LEU A 90 4.19 8.10 -18.91
C LEU A 90 5.02 9.35 -19.24
N ARG A 91 4.50 10.22 -20.10
CA ARG A 91 5.14 11.51 -20.41
C ARG A 91 5.21 12.43 -19.19
N ALA A 92 4.17 12.47 -18.37
CA ALA A 92 4.17 13.24 -17.13
C ALA A 92 5.19 12.68 -16.12
N ILE A 93 5.35 11.35 -16.06
CA ILE A 93 6.40 10.70 -15.26
C ILE A 93 7.78 11.13 -15.74
N GLU A 94 8.09 10.98 -17.03
CA GLU A 94 9.41 11.34 -17.61
C GLU A 94 9.80 12.80 -17.35
N ARG A 95 8.80 13.68 -17.40
CA ARG A 95 9.00 15.13 -17.18
C ARG A 95 8.94 15.51 -15.71
N ARG A 96 8.59 14.57 -14.82
CA ARG A 96 8.31 14.81 -13.40
C ARG A 96 7.25 15.90 -13.21
N ASP A 97 6.24 15.89 -14.08
CA ASP A 97 5.13 16.83 -14.05
C ASP A 97 4.09 16.40 -13.02
N LEU A 98 4.38 16.72 -11.75
CA LEU A 98 3.50 16.40 -10.62
C LEU A 98 2.13 17.10 -10.73
N MET A 99 2.04 18.20 -11.46
CA MET A 99 0.78 18.92 -11.66
C MET A 99 -0.15 18.11 -12.56
N THR A 100 0.35 17.65 -13.72
CA THR A 100 -0.42 16.77 -14.60
C THR A 100 -0.77 15.45 -13.92
N LEU A 101 0.17 14.84 -13.17
CA LEU A 101 -0.11 13.62 -12.42
C LEU A 101 -1.19 13.83 -11.35
N ASN A 102 -1.23 15.01 -10.72
CA ASN A 102 -2.30 15.37 -9.79
C ASN A 102 -3.65 15.53 -10.47
N ASP A 103 -3.70 16.12 -11.66
CA ASP A 103 -4.94 16.25 -12.43
C ASP A 103 -5.46 14.87 -12.88
N ILE A 104 -4.56 14.00 -13.36
CA ILE A 104 -4.87 12.61 -13.72
C ILE A 104 -5.39 11.84 -12.50
N LYS A 105 -4.72 11.97 -11.33
CA LYS A 105 -5.16 11.35 -10.08
C LYS A 105 -6.61 11.69 -9.74
N LEU A 106 -7.02 12.95 -9.95
CA LEU A 106 -8.35 13.43 -9.62
C LEU A 106 -9.42 13.05 -10.65
N GLN A 107 -9.07 13.03 -11.94
CA GLN A 107 -10.05 12.83 -13.02
C GLN A 107 -10.10 11.40 -13.57
N SER A 108 -8.99 10.66 -13.48
CA SER A 108 -8.80 9.38 -14.17
C SER A 108 -7.78 8.51 -13.43
N PHE A 109 -8.05 8.24 -12.15
CA PHE A 109 -7.15 7.48 -11.28
C PHE A 109 -6.74 6.12 -11.87
N ASP A 110 -7.64 5.46 -12.60
CA ASP A 110 -7.39 4.14 -13.21
C ASP A 110 -6.17 4.14 -14.13
N LEU A 111 -5.84 5.27 -14.75
CA LEU A 111 -4.64 5.42 -15.58
C LEU A 111 -3.33 5.37 -14.79
N LEU A 112 -3.37 5.62 -13.47
CA LEU A 112 -2.19 5.50 -12.59
C LEU A 112 -1.91 4.05 -12.19
N VAL A 113 -2.88 3.15 -12.37
CA VAL A 113 -2.81 1.74 -11.96
C VAL A 113 -2.97 0.76 -13.12
N SER A 114 -3.17 1.26 -14.33
CA SER A 114 -3.30 0.47 -15.54
C SER A 114 -2.27 0.88 -16.58
N GLY A 115 -2.14 0.08 -17.64
CA GLY A 115 -1.25 0.33 -18.75
C GLY A 115 0.06 -0.45 -18.69
N THR A 116 0.78 -0.42 -19.81
CA THR A 116 2.03 -1.15 -20.01
C THR A 116 3.07 -0.19 -20.62
N PRO A 117 4.17 0.12 -19.92
CA PRO A 117 4.51 -0.33 -18.57
C PRO A 117 3.62 0.29 -17.48
N LEU A 118 3.52 -0.39 -16.33
CA LEU A 118 2.81 0.13 -15.17
C LEU A 118 3.45 1.44 -14.69
N PRO A 119 2.69 2.52 -14.42
CA PRO A 119 3.22 3.84 -14.08
C PRO A 119 4.21 3.85 -12.91
N LEU A 120 3.88 3.22 -11.78
CA LEU A 120 4.77 3.14 -10.62
C LEU A 120 6.06 2.38 -10.93
N VAL A 121 5.95 1.25 -11.64
CA VAL A 121 7.11 0.45 -12.04
C VAL A 121 7.98 1.21 -13.02
N TYR A 122 7.37 1.99 -13.91
CA TYR A 122 8.09 2.85 -14.84
C TYR A 122 8.87 3.94 -14.08
N ALA A 123 8.24 4.61 -13.12
CA ALA A 123 8.90 5.61 -12.28
C ALA A 123 10.06 5.01 -11.45
N LEU A 124 9.92 3.78 -10.96
CA LEU A 124 11.00 3.06 -10.25
C LEU A 124 12.18 2.76 -11.16
N ARG A 125 11.94 2.42 -12.44
CA ARG A 125 13.02 2.17 -13.42
C ARG A 125 13.87 3.39 -13.72
N GLN A 126 13.32 4.59 -13.58
CA GLN A 126 14.07 5.83 -13.73
C GLN A 126 15.01 6.13 -12.54
N GLY A 127 14.91 5.33 -11.47
CA GLY A 127 15.76 5.43 -10.28
C GLY A 127 15.51 6.70 -9.47
N LYS A 128 16.52 7.09 -8.68
CA LYS A 128 16.43 8.21 -7.71
C LYS A 128 16.00 9.55 -8.32
N SER A 129 16.29 9.76 -9.60
CA SER A 129 15.92 10.99 -10.32
C SER A 129 14.40 11.26 -10.32
N HIS A 130 13.60 10.22 -10.15
CA HIS A 130 12.13 10.26 -10.13
C HIS A 130 11.55 9.87 -8.77
N HIS A 131 12.34 9.94 -7.69
CA HIS A 131 11.89 9.54 -6.35
C HIS A 131 10.64 10.29 -5.88
N GLU A 132 10.54 11.60 -6.15
CA GLU A 132 9.34 12.39 -5.85
C GLU A 132 8.09 11.89 -6.58
N VAL A 133 8.24 11.45 -7.83
CA VAL A 133 7.14 10.86 -8.61
C VAL A 133 6.74 9.51 -8.02
N GLN A 134 7.71 8.70 -7.58
CA GLN A 134 7.44 7.43 -6.91
C GLN A 134 6.65 7.66 -5.60
N ILE A 135 7.09 8.60 -4.77
CA ILE A 135 6.38 9.00 -3.53
C ILE A 135 4.96 9.47 -3.87
N PHE A 136 4.81 10.32 -4.87
CA PHE A 136 3.51 10.81 -5.30
C PHE A 136 2.56 9.68 -5.72
N LEU A 137 3.03 8.75 -6.55
CA LEU A 137 2.22 7.63 -7.03
C LEU A 137 1.80 6.71 -5.87
N VAL A 138 2.72 6.37 -4.95
CA VAL A 138 2.41 5.57 -3.76
C VAL A 138 1.42 6.30 -2.85
N GLY A 139 1.60 7.61 -2.65
CA GLY A 139 0.69 8.43 -1.88
C GLY A 139 -0.71 8.50 -2.50
N ALA A 140 -0.81 8.59 -3.83
CA ALA A 140 -2.07 8.53 -4.56
C ALA A 140 -2.77 7.17 -4.37
N MET A 141 -2.02 6.07 -4.46
CA MET A 141 -2.53 4.72 -4.19
C MET A 141 -3.03 4.57 -2.75
N SER A 142 -2.23 5.01 -1.77
CA SER A 142 -2.63 4.95 -0.35
C SER A 142 -3.89 5.76 -0.09
N ARG A 143 -3.98 6.99 -0.61
CA ARG A 143 -5.17 7.84 -0.47
C ARG A 143 -6.40 7.17 -1.09
N LYS A 144 -6.29 6.61 -2.29
CA LYS A 144 -7.41 5.90 -2.94
C LYS A 144 -7.95 4.76 -2.08
N VAL A 145 -7.08 4.03 -1.37
CA VAL A 145 -7.49 2.94 -0.47
C VAL A 145 -8.11 3.49 0.83
N ASN A 146 -7.57 4.58 1.39
CA ASN A 146 -8.15 5.20 2.60
C ASN A 146 -9.51 5.86 2.33
N ASP A 147 -9.77 6.33 1.12
CA ASP A 147 -11.03 7.01 0.76
C ASP A 147 -12.18 6.02 0.47
N LEU A 148 -11.92 4.71 0.52
CA LEU A 148 -12.98 3.71 0.39
C LEU A 148 -13.83 3.66 1.66
N PRO A 149 -15.16 3.47 1.53
CA PRO A 149 -15.99 3.23 2.68
C PRO A 149 -15.56 1.92 3.38
N ASP A 150 -15.73 1.87 4.70
CA ASP A 150 -15.46 0.67 5.54
C ASP A 150 -16.46 -0.49 5.27
N ASP A 151 -17.28 -0.38 4.21
CA ASP A 151 -18.25 -1.39 3.80
C ASP A 151 -17.56 -2.71 3.44
N ASP A 152 -18.29 -3.82 3.59
CA ASP A 152 -17.78 -5.13 3.25
C ASP A 152 -17.34 -5.13 1.78
N LEU A 153 -16.16 -5.69 1.47
CA LEU A 153 -15.61 -5.74 0.10
C LEU A 153 -16.60 -6.32 -0.92
N ALA A 154 -17.57 -7.11 -0.46
CA ALA A 154 -18.65 -7.69 -1.25
C ALA A 154 -19.64 -6.65 -1.81
N ASP A 155 -19.81 -5.52 -1.12
CA ASP A 155 -20.75 -4.46 -1.50
C ASP A 155 -20.12 -3.40 -2.41
N LEU A 156 -18.80 -3.47 -2.61
CA LEU A 156 -18.09 -2.57 -3.51
C LEU A 156 -18.43 -2.86 -4.98
N GLN A 157 -18.56 -1.78 -5.75
CA GLN A 157 -18.76 -1.86 -7.19
C GLN A 157 -17.66 -2.70 -7.88
N PRO A 158 -18.00 -3.53 -8.89
CA PRO A 158 -17.03 -4.39 -9.56
C PRO A 158 -15.81 -3.65 -10.13
N SER A 159 -15.99 -2.41 -10.61
CA SER A 159 -14.92 -1.54 -11.10
C SER A 159 -13.94 -1.11 -10.00
N THR A 160 -14.45 -0.80 -8.81
CA THR A 160 -13.64 -0.50 -7.63
C THR A 160 -12.83 -1.72 -7.22
N LEU A 161 -13.45 -2.90 -7.18
CA LEU A 161 -12.75 -4.15 -6.89
C LEU A 161 -11.65 -4.47 -7.92
N ALA A 162 -11.91 -4.26 -9.21
CA ALA A 162 -10.89 -4.39 -10.25
C ALA A 162 -9.71 -3.44 -10.03
N THR A 163 -9.99 -2.18 -9.65
CA THR A 163 -8.97 -1.18 -9.33
C THR A 163 -8.13 -1.59 -8.12
N LEU A 164 -8.74 -2.14 -7.07
CA LEU A 164 -8.02 -2.61 -5.89
C LEU A 164 -7.15 -3.83 -6.17
N ARG A 165 -7.64 -4.75 -7.01
CA ARG A 165 -6.84 -5.88 -7.50
C ARG A 165 -5.64 -5.39 -8.30
N ALA A 166 -5.84 -4.42 -9.20
CA ALA A 166 -4.76 -3.81 -9.98
C ALA A 166 -3.73 -3.10 -9.08
N LEU A 167 -4.19 -2.30 -8.11
CA LEU A 167 -3.34 -1.65 -7.11
C LEU A 167 -2.44 -2.66 -6.40
N ARG A 168 -3.03 -3.75 -5.91
CA ARG A 168 -2.29 -4.81 -5.22
C ARG A 168 -1.23 -5.45 -6.13
N ALA A 169 -1.61 -5.86 -7.34
CA ALA A 169 -0.68 -6.46 -8.29
C ALA A 169 0.48 -5.50 -8.61
N ASN A 170 0.19 -4.22 -8.81
CA ASN A 170 1.18 -3.20 -9.10
C ASN A 170 2.17 -3.01 -7.96
N LEU A 171 1.70 -3.00 -6.70
CA LEU A 171 2.57 -2.88 -5.53
C LEU A 171 3.47 -4.11 -5.36
N LYS A 172 2.96 -5.33 -5.61
CA LYS A 172 3.77 -6.56 -5.60
C LYS A 172 4.86 -6.55 -6.67
N ILE A 173 4.53 -6.06 -7.87
CA ILE A 173 5.51 -5.89 -8.95
C ILE A 173 6.51 -4.79 -8.58
N ALA A 174 6.07 -3.69 -7.97
CA ALA A 174 6.92 -2.60 -7.52
C ALA A 174 7.91 -3.05 -6.43
N ILE A 175 7.48 -3.88 -5.47
CA ILE A 175 8.36 -4.55 -4.51
C ILE A 175 9.43 -5.37 -5.25
N THR A 176 9.01 -6.23 -6.18
CA THR A 176 9.94 -7.07 -6.95
C THR A 176 10.94 -6.22 -7.75
N ALA A 177 10.49 -5.13 -8.37
CA ALA A 177 11.32 -4.21 -9.12
C ALA A 177 12.33 -3.47 -8.22
N SER A 178 11.89 -3.02 -7.05
CA SER A 178 12.74 -2.32 -6.06
C SER A 178 13.84 -3.25 -5.54
N LEU A 179 13.48 -4.50 -5.20
CA LEU A 179 14.40 -5.53 -4.73
C LEU A 179 15.36 -6.07 -5.80
N SER A 180 15.04 -5.85 -7.08
CA SER A 180 15.86 -6.29 -8.22
C SER A 180 16.63 -5.14 -8.87
N SER A 181 16.49 -3.92 -8.35
CA SER A 181 17.20 -2.75 -8.85
C SER A 181 18.68 -2.82 -8.45
N HIS A 182 19.58 -2.38 -9.34
CA HIS A 182 21.03 -2.38 -9.03
C HIS A 182 21.38 -1.47 -7.85
N GLU A 183 20.57 -0.45 -7.61
CA GLU A 183 20.77 0.48 -6.50
C GLU A 183 20.17 -0.03 -5.18
N ASN A 184 19.43 -1.16 -5.20
CA ASN A 184 18.65 -1.66 -4.06
C ASN A 184 17.90 -0.54 -3.33
N ASP A 185 17.21 0.33 -4.08
CA ASP A 185 16.41 1.40 -3.49
C ASP A 185 15.17 0.79 -2.84
N THR A 186 15.26 0.56 -1.54
CA THR A 186 14.20 -0.04 -0.73
C THR A 186 13.51 0.97 0.18
N SER A 187 13.72 2.27 -0.07
CA SER A 187 13.17 3.38 0.73
C SER A 187 11.63 3.36 0.82
N LEU A 188 10.96 2.90 -0.24
CA LEU A 188 9.50 2.86 -0.32
C LEU A 188 8.88 1.51 0.05
N LEU A 189 9.69 0.50 0.43
CA LEU A 189 9.15 -0.84 0.74
C LEU A 189 8.14 -0.81 1.89
N SER A 190 8.44 -0.06 2.96
CA SER A 190 7.50 0.13 4.06
C SER A 190 6.19 0.73 3.58
N SER A 191 6.23 1.71 2.67
CA SER A 191 5.02 2.33 2.12
C SER A 191 4.23 1.36 1.24
N PHE A 192 4.89 0.51 0.45
CA PHE A 192 4.20 -0.53 -0.32
C PHE A 192 3.50 -1.54 0.59
N LEU A 193 4.22 -2.05 1.60
CA LEU A 193 3.66 -2.98 2.60
C LEU A 193 2.48 -2.34 3.35
N GLN A 194 2.59 -1.05 3.68
CA GLN A 194 1.51 -0.30 4.30
C GLN A 194 0.24 -0.26 3.44
N VAL A 195 0.36 -0.01 2.14
CA VAL A 195 -0.81 0.00 1.26
C VAL A 195 -1.37 -1.42 1.07
N ILE A 196 -0.51 -2.43 1.00
CA ILE A 196 -0.94 -3.84 0.92
C ILE A 196 -1.72 -4.26 2.17
N VAL A 197 -1.23 -3.92 3.38
CA VAL A 197 -1.95 -4.29 4.61
C VAL A 197 -3.29 -3.55 4.73
N MET A 198 -3.44 -2.36 4.15
CA MET A 198 -4.75 -1.70 4.09
C MET A 198 -5.70 -2.37 3.11
N LEU A 199 -5.19 -2.85 1.97
CA LEU A 199 -6.00 -3.50 0.94
C LEU A 199 -6.54 -4.86 1.37
N GLU A 200 -5.79 -5.63 2.17
CA GLU A 200 -6.17 -7.01 2.50
C GLU A 200 -5.73 -7.50 3.88
N GLY A 201 -5.09 -6.65 4.67
CA GLY A 201 -4.55 -7.02 5.97
C GLY A 201 -5.61 -7.29 7.03
N THR A 202 -6.87 -6.90 6.82
CA THR A 202 -7.96 -7.01 7.81
C THR A 202 -8.08 -8.41 8.41
N LYS A 203 -8.09 -9.47 7.59
CA LYS A 203 -8.15 -10.86 8.08
C LYS A 203 -6.93 -11.23 8.92
N PHE A 204 -5.74 -10.82 8.46
CA PHE A 204 -4.49 -11.03 9.19
C PHE A 204 -4.51 -10.29 10.53
N LEU A 205 -4.96 -9.04 10.56
CA LEU A 205 -5.00 -8.21 11.75
C LEU A 205 -5.99 -8.75 12.79
N HIS A 206 -7.19 -9.15 12.38
CA HIS A 206 -8.15 -9.78 13.30
C HIS A 206 -7.61 -11.08 13.89
N SER A 207 -7.10 -11.99 13.06
CA SER A 207 -6.56 -13.27 13.52
C SER A 207 -5.34 -13.09 14.43
N SER A 208 -4.46 -12.15 14.11
CA SER A 208 -3.29 -11.82 14.93
C SER A 208 -3.69 -11.17 16.25
N THR A 209 -4.68 -10.29 16.24
CA THR A 209 -5.24 -9.65 17.44
C THR A 209 -5.81 -10.69 18.39
N GLN A 210 -6.59 -11.66 17.89
CA GLN A 210 -7.13 -12.76 18.69
C GLN A 210 -6.03 -13.67 19.25
N THR A 211 -5.02 -14.00 18.43
CA THR A 211 -3.87 -14.80 18.87
C THR A 211 -3.13 -14.09 20.00
N LEU A 212 -2.94 -12.78 19.87
CA LEU A 212 -2.23 -11.99 20.88
C LEU A 212 -3.06 -11.71 22.12
N SER A 213 -4.38 -11.53 22.02
CA SER A 213 -5.23 -11.37 23.20
C SER A 213 -5.19 -12.61 24.08
N LEU A 214 -5.09 -13.81 23.50
CA LEU A 214 -4.85 -15.05 24.23
C LEU A 214 -3.44 -15.10 24.84
N ALA A 215 -2.40 -14.77 24.07
CA ALA A 215 -1.03 -14.75 24.57
C ALA A 215 -0.86 -13.77 25.75
N LEU A 216 -1.47 -12.59 25.68
CA LEU A 216 -1.39 -11.55 26.70
C LEU A 216 -2.06 -11.93 28.02
N ARG A 217 -2.96 -12.92 28.02
CA ARG A 217 -3.54 -13.47 29.26
C ARG A 217 -2.58 -14.41 30.00
N THR A 218 -1.52 -14.89 29.35
CA THR A 218 -0.49 -15.79 29.94
C THR A 218 0.94 -15.37 29.54
N PRO A 219 1.35 -14.12 29.81
CA PRO A 219 2.47 -13.46 29.12
C PRO A 219 3.84 -14.12 29.36
N LEU A 220 4.08 -14.68 30.55
CA LEU A 220 5.34 -15.34 30.90
C LEU A 220 5.61 -16.59 30.06
N ALA A 221 4.56 -17.36 29.76
CA ALA A 221 4.67 -18.59 28.99
C ALA A 221 4.59 -18.34 27.48
N SER A 222 3.75 -17.39 27.06
CA SER A 222 3.40 -17.16 25.66
C SER A 222 4.31 -16.16 24.93
N LYS A 223 5.12 -15.39 25.67
CA LYS A 223 6.04 -14.37 25.15
C LYS A 223 5.37 -13.49 24.07
N PRO A 224 4.40 -12.64 24.43
CA PRO A 224 3.52 -11.98 23.46
C PRO A 224 4.26 -11.10 22.44
N VAL A 225 5.34 -10.43 22.83
CA VAL A 225 6.17 -9.62 21.92
C VAL A 225 6.88 -10.49 20.86
N GLU A 226 7.42 -11.63 21.26
CA GLU A 226 8.05 -12.59 20.34
C GLU A 226 7.00 -13.17 19.38
N THR A 227 5.81 -13.51 19.89
CA THR A 227 4.68 -13.96 19.10
C THR A 227 4.24 -12.91 18.07
N ALA A 228 4.07 -11.65 18.48
CA ALA A 228 3.70 -10.55 17.59
C ALA A 228 4.75 -10.33 16.48
N ARG A 229 6.03 -10.33 16.85
CA ARG A 229 7.13 -10.22 15.89
C ARG A 229 7.13 -11.39 14.90
N GLY A 230 6.90 -12.61 15.38
CA GLY A 230 6.78 -13.80 14.54
C GLY A 230 5.62 -13.73 13.54
N LEU A 231 4.46 -13.22 13.95
CA LEU A 231 3.30 -12.99 13.08
C LEU A 231 3.61 -11.95 11.99
N MET A 232 4.24 -10.83 12.37
CA MET A 232 4.66 -9.79 11.43
C MET A 232 5.70 -10.28 10.43
N LEU A 233 6.71 -11.04 10.88
CA LEU A 233 7.71 -11.63 10.01
C LEU A 233 7.07 -12.60 9.01
N LYS A 234 6.15 -13.47 9.45
CA LYS A 234 5.41 -14.36 8.54
C LYS A 234 4.64 -13.58 7.48
N TRP A 235 3.98 -12.49 7.88
CA TRP A 235 3.24 -11.64 6.94
C TRP A 235 4.17 -10.97 5.93
N VAL A 236 5.21 -10.29 6.40
CA VAL A 236 6.18 -9.60 5.55
C VAL A 236 6.91 -10.57 4.62
N SER A 237 7.35 -11.73 5.11
CA SER A 237 8.05 -12.72 4.30
C SER A 237 7.19 -13.26 3.14
N ARG A 238 5.87 -13.39 3.35
CA ARG A 238 4.92 -13.75 2.29
C ARG A 238 4.90 -12.70 1.17
N GLU A 239 5.05 -11.43 1.52
CA GLU A 239 5.00 -10.31 0.57
C GLU A 239 6.36 -10.01 -0.07
N LEU A 240 7.47 -10.23 0.63
CA LEU A 240 8.84 -9.99 0.14
C LEU A 240 9.53 -11.22 -0.46
N LYS A 241 8.88 -12.39 -0.49
CA LYS A 241 9.45 -13.67 -0.94
C LYS A 241 10.79 -13.98 -0.24
N GLU A 242 10.79 -13.89 1.10
CA GLU A 242 11.91 -14.25 2.00
C GLU A 242 13.19 -13.39 1.88
N ARG A 243 13.16 -12.24 1.20
CA ARG A 243 14.29 -11.30 1.20
C ARG A 243 14.28 -10.43 2.46
N GLN A 244 15.32 -10.54 3.28
CA GLN A 244 15.53 -9.62 4.40
C GLN A 244 16.05 -8.27 3.90
N VAL A 245 15.42 -7.19 4.36
CA VAL A 245 15.77 -5.82 3.97
C VAL A 245 15.68 -4.90 5.18
N ALA A 246 16.75 -4.16 5.45
CA ALA A 246 16.86 -3.28 6.61
C ALA A 246 15.75 -2.19 6.66
N SER A 247 15.31 -1.67 5.51
CA SER A 247 14.23 -0.66 5.45
C SER A 247 12.86 -1.19 5.90
N VAL A 248 12.74 -2.50 6.14
CA VAL A 248 11.52 -3.14 6.61
C VAL A 248 11.55 -3.38 8.12
N ASP A 249 12.70 -3.21 8.78
CA ASP A 249 12.84 -3.41 10.22
C ASP A 249 12.02 -2.38 11.03
N GLU A 250 11.96 -1.13 10.56
CA GLU A 250 11.13 -0.10 11.18
C GLU A 250 9.64 -0.42 11.04
N TYR A 251 9.20 -0.86 9.87
CA TYR A 251 7.83 -1.34 9.65
C TYR A 251 7.48 -2.54 10.53
N LEU A 252 8.41 -3.49 10.68
CA LEU A 252 8.25 -4.64 11.56
C LEU A 252 8.14 -4.21 13.02
N ALA A 253 8.97 -3.27 13.47
CA ALA A 253 8.92 -2.76 14.83
C ALA A 253 7.58 -2.07 15.13
N ASN A 254 7.15 -1.15 14.25
CA ASN A 254 5.87 -0.44 14.39
C ASN A 254 4.68 -1.42 14.36
N GLY A 255 4.64 -2.31 13.37
CA GLY A 255 3.58 -3.33 13.28
C GLY A 255 3.56 -4.30 14.46
N THR A 256 4.72 -4.63 15.04
CA THR A 256 4.80 -5.46 16.25
C THR A 256 4.18 -4.74 17.45
N GLY A 257 4.53 -3.46 17.67
CA GLY A 257 3.95 -2.65 18.74
C GLY A 257 2.44 -2.49 18.60
N ASP A 258 1.97 -2.20 17.38
CA ASP A 258 0.55 -2.03 17.09
C ASP A 258 -0.25 -3.32 17.31
N LEU A 259 0.29 -4.48 16.91
CA LEU A 259 -0.34 -5.76 17.17
C LEU A 259 -0.49 -6.04 18.68
N ILE A 260 0.50 -5.68 19.49
CA ILE A 260 0.41 -5.80 20.95
C ILE A 260 -0.67 -4.90 21.50
N LEU A 261 -0.74 -3.64 21.05
CA LEU A 261 -1.76 -2.69 21.48
C LEU A 261 -3.17 -3.15 21.09
N LEU A 262 -3.36 -3.66 19.87
CA LEU A 262 -4.61 -4.24 19.41
C LEU A 262 -5.00 -5.48 20.24
N GLY A 263 -4.05 -6.37 20.51
CA GLY A 263 -4.28 -7.55 21.36
C GLY A 263 -4.68 -7.17 22.79
N LEU A 264 -4.00 -6.20 23.40
CA LEU A 264 -4.33 -5.66 24.72
C LEU A 264 -5.71 -5.02 24.72
N TRP A 265 -6.01 -4.21 23.71
CA TRP A 265 -7.31 -3.57 23.59
C TRP A 265 -8.43 -4.59 23.44
N SER A 266 -8.23 -5.66 22.66
CA SER A 266 -9.18 -6.76 22.57
C SER A 266 -9.48 -7.40 23.94
N VAL A 267 -8.48 -7.57 24.80
CA VAL A 267 -8.70 -8.06 26.19
C VAL A 267 -9.56 -7.07 26.99
N VAL A 268 -9.34 -5.77 26.83
CA VAL A 268 -10.18 -4.73 27.47
C VAL A 268 -11.61 -4.80 26.96
N GLN A 269 -11.81 -4.96 25.65
CA GLN A 269 -13.14 -5.05 25.04
C GLN A 269 -13.93 -6.28 25.51
N ASP A 270 -13.25 -7.41 25.75
CA ASP A 270 -13.87 -8.62 26.30
C ASP A 270 -14.46 -8.38 27.71
N GLN A 271 -13.87 -7.45 28.47
CA GLN A 271 -14.31 -7.12 29.84
C GLN A 271 -15.24 -5.92 29.90
N LEU A 272 -15.15 -5.01 28.92
CA LEU A 272 -15.88 -3.75 28.88
C LEU A 272 -16.61 -3.62 27.53
N PRO A 273 -17.91 -3.97 27.47
CA PRO A 273 -18.71 -3.83 26.25
C PRO A 273 -18.80 -2.39 25.72
N ALA A 274 -18.59 -1.38 26.59
CA ALA A 274 -18.55 0.03 26.21
C ALA A 274 -17.24 0.46 25.53
N ALA A 275 -16.24 -0.42 25.43
CA ALA A 275 -14.97 -0.13 24.79
C ALA A 275 -15.09 -0.27 23.26
N GLU A 276 -15.05 0.87 22.57
CA GLU A 276 -15.11 0.93 21.12
C GLU A 276 -13.88 0.30 20.45
N PRO A 277 -14.03 -0.36 19.28
CA PRO A 277 -12.91 -0.95 18.56
C PRO A 277 -11.92 0.10 18.05
N VAL A 278 -10.65 -0.28 17.96
CA VAL A 278 -9.60 0.53 17.32
C VAL A 278 -9.68 0.32 15.79
N PRO A 279 -9.69 1.39 14.98
CA PRO A 279 -9.77 1.24 13.54
C PRO A 279 -8.48 0.63 12.98
N LEU A 280 -8.60 -0.46 12.24
CA LEU A 280 -7.45 -1.22 11.76
C LEU A 280 -6.65 -0.50 10.67
N TYR A 281 -7.22 0.50 10.00
CA TYR A 281 -6.51 1.33 9.04
C TYR A 281 -5.42 2.22 9.67
N PHE A 282 -5.33 2.31 10.99
CA PHE A 282 -4.21 2.94 11.70
C PHE A 282 -2.97 2.05 11.83
N PHE A 283 -3.09 0.76 11.52
CA PHE A 283 -2.04 -0.22 11.73
C PHE A 283 -0.72 0.12 11.01
N ALA A 284 0.40 -0.10 11.71
CA ALA A 284 1.79 0.11 11.32
C ALA A 284 2.09 1.53 10.79
N ARG A 285 1.31 2.53 11.25
CA ARG A 285 1.46 3.94 10.87
C ARG A 285 1.84 4.78 12.07
N ASP A 286 3.11 5.14 12.15
CA ASP A 286 3.66 6.03 13.17
C ASP A 286 3.12 5.68 14.57
N ASP A 287 2.46 6.61 15.25
CA ASP A 287 1.87 6.46 16.58
C ASP A 287 0.33 6.38 16.58
N ARG A 288 -0.31 6.10 15.43
CA ARG A 288 -1.77 6.22 15.28
C ARG A 288 -2.55 5.22 16.13
N ILE A 289 -2.12 3.96 16.19
CA ILE A 289 -2.77 2.95 17.05
C ILE A 289 -2.61 3.33 18.51
N GLN A 290 -1.41 3.77 18.91
CA GLN A 290 -1.16 4.26 20.27
C GLN A 290 -2.10 5.40 20.64
N LYS A 291 -2.19 6.46 19.82
CA LYS A 291 -3.11 7.59 20.03
C LYS A 291 -4.57 7.14 20.08
N ALA A 292 -4.97 6.24 19.20
CA ALA A 292 -6.35 5.73 19.16
C ALA A 292 -6.73 4.94 20.43
N VAL A 293 -5.79 4.18 20.98
CA VAL A 293 -5.96 3.47 22.26
C VAL A 293 -5.98 4.45 23.43
N GLU A 294 -5.07 5.43 23.47
CA GLU A 294 -5.01 6.46 24.51
C GLU A 294 -6.29 7.31 24.57
N GLU A 295 -6.83 7.69 23.41
CA GLU A 295 -8.09 8.44 23.29
C GLU A 295 -9.26 7.62 23.84
N ARG A 296 -9.39 6.35 23.44
CA ARG A 296 -10.46 5.46 23.89
C ARG A 296 -10.35 5.15 25.38
N LEU A 297 -9.15 4.93 25.89
CA LEU A 297 -8.92 4.76 27.33
C LEU A 297 -9.33 6.02 28.11
N SER A 298 -8.99 7.20 27.57
CA SER A 298 -9.37 8.49 28.16
C SER A 298 -10.89 8.73 28.09
N HIS A 299 -11.56 8.24 27.05
CA HIS A 299 -13.01 8.25 26.95
C HIS A 299 -13.66 7.32 28.00
N LEU A 300 -13.20 6.06 28.10
CA LEU A 300 -13.67 5.10 29.09
C LEU A 300 -13.49 5.59 30.53
N ARG A 301 -12.37 6.26 30.83
CA ARG A 301 -12.14 6.88 32.15
C ARG A 301 -13.18 7.94 32.50
N ARG A 302 -13.69 8.66 31.50
CA ARG A 302 -14.71 9.70 31.68
C ARG A 302 -16.12 9.12 31.77
N THR A 303 -16.44 8.10 30.96
CA THR A 303 -17.81 7.58 30.84
C THR A 303 -18.10 6.37 31.72
N SER A 304 -17.08 5.57 32.05
CA SER A 304 -17.22 4.30 32.79
C SER A 304 -16.17 4.13 33.92
N PRO A 305 -15.98 5.13 34.82
CA PRO A 305 -14.94 5.07 35.86
C PRO A 305 -15.16 3.93 36.87
N SER A 306 -16.41 3.60 37.20
CA SER A 306 -16.76 2.53 38.14
C SER A 306 -16.40 1.14 37.60
N SER A 307 -16.62 0.88 36.31
CA SER A 307 -16.26 -0.37 35.64
C SER A 307 -14.74 -0.58 35.60
N LEU A 308 -13.97 0.48 35.30
CA LEU A 308 -12.50 0.43 35.34
C LEU A 308 -11.97 0.17 36.75
N THR A 309 -12.59 0.80 37.76
CA THR A 309 -12.20 0.59 39.17
C THR A 309 -12.46 -0.85 39.61
N ARG A 310 -13.58 -1.46 39.19
CA ARG A 310 -13.88 -2.88 39.46
C ARG A 310 -12.86 -3.81 38.80
N LEU A 311 -12.51 -3.56 37.53
CA LEU A 311 -11.48 -4.32 36.82
C LEU A 311 -10.12 -4.22 37.52
N SER A 312 -9.70 -3.00 37.89
CA SER A 312 -8.44 -2.80 38.60
C SER A 312 -8.41 -3.56 39.93
N LYS A 313 -9.51 -3.58 40.69
CA LYS A 313 -9.59 -4.34 41.95
C LYS A 313 -9.53 -5.84 41.73
N LEU A 314 -10.27 -6.38 40.76
CA LEU A 314 -10.26 -7.81 40.44
C LEU A 314 -8.85 -8.33 40.14
N TYR A 315 -8.04 -7.53 39.43
CA TYR A 315 -6.65 -7.89 39.12
C TYR A 315 -5.66 -7.61 40.27
N SER A 316 -5.97 -6.66 41.17
CA SER A 316 -5.15 -6.42 42.37
C SER A 316 -5.33 -7.52 43.43
N ASP A 317 -6.54 -8.09 43.51
CA ASP A 317 -6.89 -9.13 44.49
C ASP A 317 -6.51 -10.55 44.02
N SER A 318 -6.14 -10.73 42.74
CA SER A 318 -5.74 -12.03 42.17
C SER A 318 -4.22 -12.26 42.14
N GLU A 319 -3.42 -11.31 42.63
CA GLU A 319 -1.98 -11.48 42.89
C GLU A 319 -1.64 -11.92 44.34
N VAL A 320 -2.62 -12.44 45.10
CA VAL A 320 -2.43 -13.06 46.43
C VAL A 320 -2.57 -14.58 46.38
#